data_AF-A0A166U2L1-F1
#
_entry.id   AF-A0A166U2L1-F1
#
_cell.length_a   1.000
_cell.length_b   1.000
_cell.length_c   1.000
_cell.angle_alpha   90.00
_cell.angle_beta   90.00
_cell.angle_gamma   90.00
#
_symmetry.space_group_name_H-M   'P 1'
#
loop_
_entity.id
_entity.type
_entity.pdbx_description
1 polymer ?
#
loop_
_entity_poly.entity_id
_entity_poly.type
_entity_poly.pdbx_seq_one_letter_code
_entity_poly.pdbx_strand_id
1 'polypeptide(L)'
;MTTNESESTTESSLRESSTAESTPKSEVETLREELEATKDRLRIVEQNVKWMAQHQAVETGKSVCPSCNSNGSLRVERTATGKKTVSCRNCGDRLI
;
A
#
# COMPACT_ATOMS: atom_id res chain seq x y z
N MET A 1 68.84 -13.17 -6.97
CA MET A 1 67.76 -12.82 -6.01
C MET A 1 66.86 -11.81 -6.73
N THR A 2 65.70 -12.30 -7.19
CA THR A 2 64.32 -11.83 -6.88
C THR A 2 63.80 -10.75 -7.85
N THR A 3 63.01 -11.16 -8.87
CA THR A 3 61.53 -10.97 -9.07
C THR A 3 61.16 -9.57 -9.58
N ASN A 4 60.74 -9.37 -10.84
CA ASN A 4 59.42 -9.57 -11.49
C ASN A 4 58.32 -8.56 -11.09
N GLU A 5 57.46 -8.24 -12.07
CA GLU A 5 56.20 -7.44 -12.07
C GLU A 5 56.34 -5.97 -12.50
N SER A 6 55.77 -5.54 -13.63
CA SER A 6 54.35 -5.18 -13.77
C SER A 6 53.90 -5.30 -15.25
N GLU A 7 52.91 -6.15 -15.56
CA GLU A 7 51.51 -5.81 -15.96
C GLU A 7 51.42 -5.04 -17.30
N SER A 8 51.00 -5.63 -18.45
CA SER A 8 49.67 -6.19 -18.79
C SER A 8 48.56 -5.22 -18.36
N THR A 9 47.71 -4.62 -19.19
CA THR A 9 47.00 -5.12 -20.37
C THR A 9 46.20 -3.95 -20.95
N THR A 10 46.18 -3.83 -22.27
CA THR A 10 45.07 -3.35 -23.12
C THR A 10 44.10 -2.30 -22.54
N GLU A 11 44.27 -1.06 -22.99
CA GLU A 11 43.25 -0.04 -22.97
C GLU A 11 41.93 -0.53 -23.57
N SER A 12 40.91 -0.53 -22.73
CA SER A 12 39.50 -0.23 -23.00
C SER A 12 39.16 0.12 -24.44
N SER A 13 38.53 -0.82 -25.15
CA SER A 13 37.57 -0.50 -26.18
C SER A 13 36.64 -1.70 -26.38
N LEU A 14 35.39 -1.42 -26.81
CA LEU A 14 34.18 -2.26 -26.73
C LEU A 14 33.46 -2.04 -25.39
N ARG A 15 32.60 -1.04 -25.20
CA ARG A 15 31.49 -0.59 -26.07
C ARG A 15 30.59 -1.74 -26.51
N GLU A 16 29.93 -2.37 -25.55
CA GLU A 16 28.62 -2.99 -25.79
C GLU A 16 27.62 -2.40 -24.80
N SER A 17 27.04 -1.28 -25.23
CA SER A 17 25.82 -0.73 -24.68
C SER A 17 24.67 -1.64 -25.08
N SER A 18 24.45 -2.71 -24.31
CA SER A 18 23.23 -3.52 -24.39
C SER A 18 22.15 -2.92 -23.48
N THR A 19 21.87 -1.63 -23.66
CA THR A 19 20.57 -1.07 -23.25
C THR A 19 19.56 -1.61 -24.25
N ALA A 20 19.00 -2.77 -23.92
CA ALA A 20 17.85 -3.33 -24.59
C ALA A 20 16.81 -2.22 -24.75
N GLU A 21 16.45 -1.94 -26.00
CA GLU A 21 15.35 -1.07 -26.39
C GLU A 21 14.06 -1.74 -25.88
N SER A 22 13.74 -1.54 -24.60
CA SER A 22 12.45 -1.94 -24.05
C SER A 22 11.41 -1.09 -24.76
N THR A 23 10.66 -1.72 -25.65
CA THR A 23 9.59 -1.04 -26.38
C THR A 23 8.64 -0.37 -25.37
N PRO A 24 8.28 0.92 -25.55
CA PRO A 24 7.49 1.66 -24.57
C PRO A 24 6.12 1.03 -24.27
N LYS A 25 5.63 0.14 -25.15
CA LYS A 25 4.41 -0.63 -24.92
C LYS A 25 4.55 -1.67 -23.80
N SER A 26 5.68 -2.37 -23.71
CA SER A 26 5.89 -3.39 -22.68
C SER A 26 6.05 -2.76 -21.29
N GLU A 27 6.69 -1.60 -21.20
CA GLU A 27 6.81 -0.83 -19.95
C GLU A 27 5.45 -0.31 -19.45
N VAL A 28 4.59 0.13 -20.37
CA VAL A 28 3.22 0.55 -20.03
C VAL A 28 2.39 -0.63 -19.53
N GLU A 29 2.57 -1.83 -20.09
CA GLU A 29 1.89 -3.04 -19.63
C GLU A 29 2.34 -3.43 -18.22
N THR A 30 3.65 -3.44 -17.94
CA THR A 30 4.17 -3.73 -16.59
C THR A 30 3.67 -2.72 -15.56
N LEU A 31 3.65 -1.42 -15.88
CA LEU A 31 3.13 -0.39 -14.99
C LEU A 31 1.64 -0.55 -14.70
N ARG A 32 0.84 -1.05 -15.66
CA ARG A 32 -0.59 -1.33 -15.45
C ARG A 32 -0.80 -2.50 -14.50
N GLU A 33 0.00 -3.55 -14.63
CA GLU A 33 -0.05 -4.71 -13.74
C GLU A 33 0.33 -4.32 -12.30
N GLU A 34 1.42 -3.56 -12.14
CA GLU A 34 1.85 -3.06 -10.83
C GLU A 34 0.81 -2.13 -10.19
N LEU A 35 0.19 -1.25 -10.99
CA LEU A 35 -0.89 -0.39 -10.53
C LEU A 35 -2.07 -1.21 -10.00
N GLU A 36 -2.47 -2.25 -10.72
CA GLU A 36 -3.60 -3.09 -10.30
C GLU A 36 -3.26 -3.89 -9.03
N ALA A 37 -2.08 -4.48 -8.96
CA ALA A 37 -1.59 -5.14 -7.75
C ALA A 37 -1.55 -4.17 -6.54
N THR A 38 -1.17 -2.91 -6.78
CA THR A 38 -1.17 -1.88 -5.74
C THR A 38 -2.58 -1.51 -5.29
N LYS A 39 -3.54 -1.40 -6.20
CA LYS A 39 -4.95 -1.15 -5.84
C LYS A 39 -5.53 -2.28 -5.00
N ASP A 40 -5.23 -3.53 -5.34
CA ASP A 40 -5.70 -4.68 -4.56
C ASP A 40 -5.13 -4.67 -3.14
N ARG A 41 -3.82 -4.36 -3.01
CA ARG A 41 -3.20 -4.18 -1.70
C ARG A 41 -3.85 -3.04 -0.92
N LEU A 42 -4.14 -1.90 -1.55
CA LEU A 42 -4.82 -0.78 -0.91
C LEU A 42 -6.22 -1.16 -0.43
N ARG A 43 -7.00 -1.86 -1.24
CA ARG A 43 -8.34 -2.35 -0.86
C ARG A 43 -8.28 -3.21 0.41
N ILE A 44 -7.30 -4.11 0.52
CA ILE A 44 -7.10 -4.95 1.70
C ILE A 44 -6.77 -4.09 2.93
N VAL A 45 -5.85 -3.14 2.78
CA VAL A 45 -5.46 -2.23 3.87
C VAL A 45 -6.66 -1.39 4.33
N GLU A 46 -7.45 -0.83 3.42
CA GLU A 46 -8.65 -0.07 3.74
C GLU A 46 -9.68 -0.91 4.52
N GLN A 47 -9.89 -2.16 4.10
CA GLN A 47 -10.79 -3.08 4.80
C GLN A 47 -10.29 -3.41 6.22
N ASN A 48 -8.99 -3.66 6.37
CA ASN A 48 -8.36 -3.92 7.67
C ASN A 48 -8.47 -2.71 8.60
N VAL A 49 -8.22 -1.51 8.10
CA VAL A 49 -8.33 -0.27 8.88
C VAL A 49 -9.79 -0.05 9.33
N LYS A 50 -10.77 -0.28 8.47
CA LYS A 50 -12.20 -0.22 8.85
C LYS A 50 -12.53 -1.23 9.95
N TRP A 51 -12.08 -2.48 9.81
CA TRP A 51 -12.29 -3.51 10.81
C TRP A 51 -11.65 -3.17 12.16
N MET A 52 -10.40 -2.68 12.16
CA MET A 52 -9.71 -2.26 13.37
C MET A 52 -10.42 -1.09 14.06
N ALA A 53 -10.81 -0.07 13.31
CA ALA A 53 -11.51 1.10 13.85
C ALA A 53 -12.85 0.70 14.48
N GLN A 54 -13.58 -0.21 13.84
CA GLN A 54 -14.82 -0.76 14.35
C GLN A 54 -14.58 -1.56 15.65
N HIS A 55 -13.61 -2.47 15.66
CA HIS A 55 -13.29 -3.28 16.83
C HIS A 55 -12.94 -2.41 18.03
N GLN A 56 -12.04 -1.44 17.83
CA GLN A 56 -11.64 -0.49 18.85
C GLN A 56 -12.82 0.33 19.39
N ALA A 57 -13.73 0.80 18.52
CA ALA A 57 -14.93 1.52 18.94
C ALA A 57 -15.84 0.65 19.82
N VAL A 58 -16.02 -0.62 19.47
CA VAL A 58 -16.88 -1.55 20.19
C VAL A 58 -16.31 -1.91 21.57
N GLU A 59 -15.00 -2.01 21.70
CA GLU A 59 -14.33 -2.35 22.96
C GLU A 59 -14.15 -1.15 23.89
N THR A 60 -13.69 -0.03 23.36
CA THR A 60 -13.23 1.12 24.17
C THR A 60 -14.20 2.30 24.15
N GLY A 61 -15.17 2.29 23.23
CA GLY A 61 -16.04 3.45 22.95
C GLY A 61 -15.33 4.61 22.24
N LYS A 62 -14.05 4.45 21.86
CA LYS A 62 -13.24 5.50 21.22
C LYS A 62 -12.52 4.92 20.00
N SER A 63 -12.82 5.44 18.81
CA SER A 63 -11.96 5.27 17.64
C SER A 63 -12.22 6.38 16.61
N VAL A 64 -11.35 6.45 15.61
CA VAL A 64 -11.37 7.46 14.55
C VAL A 64 -12.01 6.87 13.29
N CYS A 65 -12.84 7.66 12.62
CA CYS A 65 -13.39 7.28 11.33
C CYS A 65 -12.30 7.22 10.25
N PRO A 66 -12.13 6.07 9.56
CA PRO A 66 -11.11 5.91 8.54
C PRO A 66 -11.41 6.67 7.24
N SER A 67 -12.67 7.02 6.98
CA SER A 67 -13.07 7.68 5.73
C SER A 67 -12.89 9.20 5.77
N CYS A 68 -13.22 9.84 6.91
CA CYS A 68 -13.16 11.31 7.00
C CYS A 68 -12.05 11.84 7.92
N ASN A 69 -11.39 10.97 8.70
CA ASN A 69 -10.22 11.24 9.56
C ASN A 69 -10.33 12.48 10.50
N SER A 70 -11.53 13.05 10.63
CA SER A 70 -11.78 14.41 11.11
C SER A 70 -12.35 14.39 12.52
N ASN A 71 -11.53 14.00 13.51
CA ASN A 71 -11.93 13.88 14.93
C ASN A 71 -13.24 13.09 15.16
N GLY A 72 -13.64 12.31 14.16
CA GLY A 72 -14.96 11.74 14.03
C GLY A 72 -15.05 10.53 14.94
N SER A 73 -15.56 10.75 16.14
CA SER A 73 -15.89 9.65 17.05
C SER A 73 -16.85 8.69 16.37
N LEU A 74 -16.44 7.43 16.27
CA LEU A 74 -17.36 6.37 15.90
C LEU A 74 -18.38 6.19 17.03
N ARG A 75 -19.66 6.18 16.66
CA ARG A 75 -20.76 5.88 17.57
C ARG A 75 -21.10 4.40 17.44
N VAL A 76 -21.17 3.73 18.58
CA VAL A 76 -21.67 2.36 18.67
C VAL A 76 -23.12 2.41 19.13
N GLU A 77 -23.99 1.77 18.38
CA GLU A 77 -25.41 1.61 18.70
C GLU A 77 -25.80 0.13 18.65
N ARG A 78 -26.97 -0.20 19.18
CA ARG A 78 -27.56 -1.54 19.06
C ARG A 78 -28.89 -1.43 18.35
N THR A 79 -29.13 -2.32 17.39
CA THR A 79 -30.44 -2.49 16.77
C THR A 79 -31.43 -3.08 17.78
N ALA A 80 -32.73 -3.05 17.43
CA ALA A 80 -33.77 -3.74 18.20
C ALA A 80 -33.48 -5.25 18.37
N THR A 81 -32.76 -5.85 17.42
CA THR A 81 -32.31 -7.26 17.47
C THR A 81 -31.04 -7.48 18.28
N GLY A 82 -30.48 -6.43 18.90
CA GLY A 82 -29.27 -6.50 19.71
C GLY A 82 -27.95 -6.50 18.94
N LYS A 83 -27.97 -6.40 17.59
CA LYS A 83 -26.75 -6.33 16.78
C LYS A 83 -26.07 -4.98 16.98
N LYS A 84 -24.76 -4.98 17.21
CA LYS A 84 -23.97 -3.75 17.32
C LYS A 84 -23.73 -3.16 15.93
N THR A 85 -23.94 -1.86 15.80
CA THR A 85 -23.73 -1.10 14.56
C THR A 85 -22.82 0.07 14.85
N VAL A 86 -21.92 0.38 13.93
CA VAL A 86 -20.91 1.42 14.12
C VAL A 86 -21.00 2.42 12.98
N SER A 87 -21.22 3.68 13.31
CA SER A 87 -21.36 4.77 12.34
C SER A 87 -20.51 5.98 12.74
N CYS A 88 -20.01 6.71 11.75
CA CYS A 88 -19.34 7.97 11.99
C CYS A 88 -20.35 9.09 12.20
N ARG A 89 -20.18 9.90 13.25
CA ARG A 89 -21.02 11.08 13.49
C ARG A 89 -20.81 12.23 12.49
N ASN A 90 -19.66 12.28 11.83
CA ASN A 90 -19.33 13.40 10.94
C ASN A 90 -19.73 13.12 9.48
N CYS A 91 -19.25 12.02 8.90
CA CYS A 91 -19.56 11.68 7.51
C CYS A 91 -20.77 10.75 7.35
N GLY A 92 -21.35 10.24 8.44
CA GLY A 92 -22.47 9.29 8.39
C GLY A 92 -22.10 7.89 7.90
N ASP A 93 -20.82 7.66 7.58
CA ASP A 93 -20.35 6.40 7.01
C ASP A 93 -20.52 5.25 8.00
N ARG A 94 -20.98 4.10 7.50
CA ARG A 94 -21.35 2.94 8.30
C ARG A 94 -20.29 1.86 8.16
N LEU A 95 -19.69 1.46 9.27
CA LEU A 95 -18.64 0.44 9.29
C LEU A 95 -19.23 -0.98 9.44
N ILE A 96 -20.43 -1.13 10.04
CA ILE A 96 -21.29 -2.33 9.96
C ILE A 96 -22.78 -2.01 10.06
#